data_AF-A0A834IAI7-F1
#
_entry.id   AF-A0A834IAI7-F1
#
_cell.length_a   1.000
_cell.length_b   1.000
_cell.length_c   1.000
_cell.angle_alpha   90.00
_cell.angle_beta   90.00
_cell.angle_gamma   90.00
#
_symmetry.space_group_name_H-M   'P 1'
#
loop_
_entity.id
_entity.type
_entity.pdbx_description
1 polymer ?
#
loop_
_entity_poly.entity_id
_entity_poly.type
_entity_poly.pdbx_seq_one_letter_code
_entity_poly.pdbx_strand_id
1 'polypeptide(L)'
;MNITRIFSVLRQGGRYLHFLKTSKSLNYPELVKTAGICSTRHYTSSNTDQKEDSVIVKLLKKIPFLQIDSLRAKAAGYMLYENTVDNLNYLKFFEKFALPDTFYSWFVITELHVWMLSARVMADGSSGQILRNGVIEALWADTTQRMKKIGAVNPSETRKSTQELSEQFQAALVAYDEAINSDDIVLAGALWRRIYQKEYASPQHLESLINYVRKHISTLDQLNKEQIASVKAVVWDPL
;
A
#
# COMPACT_ATOMS: atom_id res chain seq x y z
N MET A 1 12.26 -0.24 21.36
CA MET A 1 13.32 -0.96 20.60
C MET A 1 13.49 -0.25 19.27
N ASN A 2 14.68 0.27 18.97
CA ASN A 2 14.96 1.12 17.80
C ASN A 2 15.03 0.27 16.52
N ILE A 3 14.11 0.46 15.59
CA ILE A 3 13.96 -0.40 14.42
C ILE A 3 14.97 -0.07 13.31
N THR A 4 15.47 1.15 13.27
CA THR A 4 16.47 1.57 12.28
C THR A 4 17.76 0.76 12.41
N ARG A 5 18.18 0.43 13.64
CA ARG A 5 19.33 -0.45 13.90
C ARG A 5 19.09 -1.92 13.53
N ILE A 6 17.84 -2.39 13.59
CA ILE A 6 17.48 -3.80 13.33
C ILE A 6 17.34 -4.08 11.83
N PHE A 7 16.88 -3.10 11.05
CA PHE A 7 16.53 -3.29 9.64
C PHE A 7 17.53 -2.72 8.63
N SER A 8 18.57 -2.00 9.08
CA SER A 8 19.67 -1.54 8.20
C SER A 8 20.37 -2.69 7.45
N VAL A 9 20.36 -3.91 8.00
CA VAL A 9 20.97 -5.13 7.41
C VAL A 9 20.13 -5.74 6.27
N LEU A 10 18.86 -5.37 6.10
CA LEU A 10 18.02 -5.87 4.99
C LEU A 10 18.22 -5.12 3.67
N ARG A 11 18.86 -3.94 3.69
CA ARG A 11 19.04 -3.07 2.50
C ARG A 11 20.09 -3.53 1.50
N GLN A 12 20.84 -4.61 1.77
CA GLN A 12 21.70 -5.23 0.74
C GLN A 12 20.87 -6.19 -0.10
N GLY A 13 20.57 -5.74 -1.33
CA GLY A 13 19.61 -6.32 -2.26
C GLY A 13 19.79 -7.81 -2.57
N GLY A 14 18.69 -8.41 -3.02
CA GLY A 14 18.68 -9.71 -3.71
C GLY A 14 17.83 -10.82 -3.10
N ARG A 15 17.16 -10.64 -1.95
CA ARG A 15 16.48 -11.78 -1.28
C ARG A 15 15.06 -12.10 -1.73
N TYR A 16 14.30 -11.17 -2.29
CA TYR A 16 12.91 -11.45 -2.72
C TYR A 16 12.80 -12.22 -4.05
N LEU A 17 13.77 -12.08 -4.97
CA LEU A 17 13.87 -12.96 -6.15
C LEU A 17 14.06 -14.44 -5.75
N HIS A 18 14.67 -14.71 -4.58
CA HIS A 18 14.79 -16.06 -4.01
C HIS A 18 13.51 -16.51 -3.29
N PHE A 19 12.77 -15.60 -2.65
CA PHE A 19 11.49 -15.89 -2.00
C PHE A 19 10.38 -16.27 -3.00
N LEU A 20 10.37 -15.66 -4.20
CA LEU A 20 9.48 -16.06 -5.29
C LEU A 20 9.72 -17.50 -5.78
N LYS A 21 10.85 -18.13 -5.42
CA LYS A 21 11.12 -19.56 -5.66
C LYS A 21 10.68 -20.48 -4.52
N THR A 22 10.32 -19.96 -3.35
CA THR A 22 10.11 -20.78 -2.12
C THR A 22 8.69 -20.79 -1.56
N SER A 23 7.73 -20.03 -2.09
CA SER A 23 6.37 -20.01 -1.53
C SER A 23 5.49 -21.18 -2.02
N LYS A 24 5.72 -22.37 -1.46
CA LYS A 24 4.65 -23.37 -1.28
C LYS A 24 3.97 -23.09 0.07
N SER A 25 2.65 -22.90 0.02
CA SER A 25 1.68 -22.75 1.11
C SER A 25 1.98 -21.71 2.20
N LEU A 26 1.41 -20.52 2.04
CA LEU A 26 0.93 -19.72 3.16
C LEU A 26 -0.58 -19.51 2.93
N ASN A 27 -1.40 -20.12 3.79
CA ASN A 27 -2.84 -19.87 3.83
C ASN A 27 -3.04 -18.44 4.32
N TYR A 28 -3.30 -17.54 3.39
CA TYR A 28 -3.89 -16.25 3.70
C TYR A 28 -5.36 -16.47 4.06
N PRO A 29 -5.88 -15.89 5.17
CA PRO A 29 -7.31 -15.84 5.38
C PRO A 29 -7.95 -15.08 4.20
N GLU A 30 -8.97 -15.67 3.57
CA GLU A 30 -9.78 -15.03 2.53
C GLU A 30 -10.32 -13.69 3.05
N LEU A 31 -9.73 -12.59 2.58
CA LEU A 31 -10.20 -11.24 2.84
C LEU A 31 -10.12 -10.40 1.57
N VAL A 32 -10.98 -10.72 0.59
CA VAL A 32 -11.54 -9.72 -0.32
C VAL A 32 -12.97 -10.13 -0.67
N LYS A 33 -13.92 -9.73 0.17
CA LYS A 33 -15.29 -9.44 -0.26
C LYS A 33 -15.81 -8.21 0.47
N THR A 34 -16.50 -7.37 -0.29
CA THR A 34 -17.26 -6.16 0.07
C THR A 34 -16.43 -4.88 0.17
N ALA A 35 -16.87 -3.70 -0.29
CA ALA A 35 -18.17 -3.27 -0.80
C ALA A 35 -17.98 -2.17 -1.87
N GLY A 36 -18.88 -2.12 -2.85
CA GLY A 36 -18.96 -1.01 -3.78
C GLY A 36 -19.38 0.27 -3.05
N ILE A 37 -18.69 1.37 -3.33
CA ILE A 37 -19.11 2.71 -2.93
C ILE A 37 -19.98 3.27 -4.05
N CYS A 38 -21.20 3.61 -3.66
CA CYS A 38 -22.29 4.14 -4.47
C CYS A 38 -21.93 5.53 -5.03
N SER A 39 -22.01 5.70 -6.35
CA SER A 39 -22.05 7.00 -7.01
C SER A 39 -23.49 7.26 -7.47
N THR A 40 -24.15 8.24 -6.87
CA THR A 40 -25.48 8.68 -7.31
C THR A 40 -25.33 9.54 -8.57
N ARG A 41 -25.56 8.94 -9.74
CA ARG A 41 -25.91 9.65 -10.97
C ARG A 41 -27.15 8.99 -11.57
N HIS A 42 -28.24 9.74 -11.61
CA HIS A 42 -29.39 9.38 -12.44
C HIS A 42 -28.93 9.27 -13.90
N TYR A 43 -29.14 8.10 -14.51
CA TYR A 43 -29.19 7.96 -15.96
C TYR A 43 -30.21 6.88 -16.33
N THR A 44 -31.02 7.22 -17.32
CA THR A 44 -32.11 6.45 -17.91
C THR A 44 -31.63 5.14 -18.54
N SER A 45 -32.53 4.15 -18.51
CA SER A 45 -32.44 2.81 -19.09
C SER A 45 -31.79 2.75 -20.48
N SER A 46 -30.76 1.92 -20.63
CA SER A 46 -30.46 1.18 -21.86
C SER A 46 -29.66 -0.09 -21.54
N ASN A 47 -30.18 -1.24 -21.98
CA ASN A 47 -29.59 -2.57 -21.86
C ASN A 47 -28.09 -2.62 -22.24
N THR A 48 -27.28 -3.30 -21.42
CA THR A 48 -25.96 -3.80 -21.82
C THR A 48 -25.81 -5.26 -21.42
N ASP A 49 -25.65 -6.12 -22.43
CA ASP A 49 -25.43 -7.56 -22.36
C ASP A 49 -24.32 -7.97 -21.36
N GLN A 50 -24.67 -8.81 -20.40
CA GLN A 50 -23.69 -9.55 -19.60
C GLN A 50 -23.22 -10.78 -20.40
N LYS A 51 -22.06 -10.66 -21.08
CA LYS A 51 -21.47 -11.77 -21.82
C LYS A 51 -20.76 -12.71 -20.83
N GLU A 52 -21.39 -13.82 -20.47
CA GLU A 52 -20.75 -14.86 -19.66
C GLU A 52 -19.55 -15.47 -20.39
N ASP A 53 -18.43 -15.62 -19.66
CA ASP A 53 -17.23 -16.28 -20.19
C ASP A 53 -17.54 -17.72 -20.63
N SER A 54 -17.26 -18.01 -21.90
CA SER A 54 -17.38 -19.35 -22.47
C SER A 54 -16.50 -20.37 -21.72
N VAL A 55 -16.95 -21.63 -21.67
CA VAL A 55 -16.29 -22.76 -20.99
C VAL A 55 -14.82 -22.90 -21.40
N ILE A 56 -14.49 -22.62 -22.67
CA ILE A 56 -13.13 -22.67 -23.20
C ILE A 56 -12.24 -21.59 -22.56
N VAL A 57 -12.76 -20.37 -22.38
CA VAL A 57 -12.04 -19.28 -21.71
C VAL A 57 -11.75 -19.64 -20.24
N LYS A 58 -12.71 -20.26 -19.55
CA LYS A 58 -12.54 -20.77 -18.19
C LYS A 58 -11.45 -21.85 -18.11
N LEU A 59 -11.35 -22.71 -19.12
CA LEU A 59 -10.32 -23.75 -19.20
C LEU A 59 -8.93 -23.17 -19.51
N LEU A 60 -8.84 -22.23 -20.46
CA LEU A 60 -7.60 -21.55 -20.82
C LEU A 60 -7.01 -20.75 -19.65
N LYS A 61 -7.86 -20.09 -18.85
CA LYS A 61 -7.44 -19.39 -17.61
C LYS A 61 -6.78 -20.31 -16.58
N LYS A 62 -7.00 -21.63 -16.63
CA LYS A 62 -6.36 -22.62 -15.74
C LYS A 62 -4.97 -23.06 -16.20
N ILE A 63 -4.55 -22.65 -17.39
CA ILE A 63 -3.27 -23.06 -17.94
C ILE A 63 -2.16 -22.11 -17.44
N PRO A 64 -1.12 -22.61 -16.74
CA PRO A 64 -0.12 -21.77 -16.07
C PRO A 64 0.62 -20.79 -16.99
N PHE A 65 0.84 -21.13 -18.26
CA PHE A 65 1.52 -20.26 -19.22
C PHE A 65 0.66 -19.11 -19.74
N LEU A 66 -0.67 -19.13 -19.56
CA LEU A 66 -1.54 -18.00 -19.92
C LEU A 66 -1.68 -17.00 -18.77
N GLN A 67 -1.23 -17.34 -17.55
CA GLN A 67 -1.25 -16.44 -16.40
C GLN A 67 0.00 -15.54 -16.31
N ILE A 68 0.90 -15.60 -17.29
CA ILE A 68 2.17 -14.84 -17.32
C ILE A 68 1.95 -13.35 -17.07
N ASP A 69 0.90 -12.76 -17.64
CA ASP A 69 0.65 -11.32 -17.50
C ASP A 69 0.23 -10.93 -16.09
N SER A 70 -0.56 -11.77 -15.41
CA SER A 70 -0.90 -11.55 -13.99
C SER A 70 0.32 -11.70 -13.08
N LEU A 71 1.22 -12.64 -13.38
CA LEU A 71 2.47 -12.84 -12.63
C LEU A 71 3.43 -11.66 -12.85
N ARG A 72 3.56 -11.18 -14.08
CA ARG A 72 4.36 -9.99 -14.41
C ARG A 72 3.82 -8.75 -13.71
N ALA A 73 2.51 -8.52 -13.78
CA ALA A 73 1.88 -7.39 -13.12
C ALA A 73 2.02 -7.46 -11.59
N LYS A 74 1.89 -8.65 -10.99
CA LYS A 74 2.18 -8.86 -9.58
C LYS A 74 3.65 -8.55 -9.25
N ALA A 75 4.60 -9.06 -10.04
CA ALA A 75 6.02 -8.76 -9.86
C ALA A 75 6.31 -7.25 -9.99
N ALA A 76 5.68 -6.55 -10.94
CA ALA A 76 5.77 -5.10 -11.07
C ALA A 76 5.25 -4.38 -9.82
N GLY A 77 4.14 -4.84 -9.23
CA GLY A 77 3.65 -4.32 -7.95
C GLY A 77 4.66 -4.46 -6.80
N TYR A 78 5.33 -5.61 -6.70
CA TYR A 78 6.43 -5.78 -5.72
C TYR A 78 7.59 -4.82 -5.98
N MET A 79 7.99 -4.65 -7.24
CA MET A 79 9.09 -3.74 -7.58
C MET A 79 8.74 -2.27 -7.33
N LEU A 80 7.48 -1.88 -7.53
CA LEU A 80 6.99 -0.55 -7.16
C LEU A 80 7.03 -0.32 -5.64
N TYR A 81 6.66 -1.35 -4.85
CA TYR A 81 6.77 -1.29 -3.38
C TYR A 81 8.23 -1.12 -2.93
N GLU A 82 9.14 -1.97 -3.42
CA GLU A 82 10.57 -1.90 -3.06
C GLU A 82 11.14 -0.54 -3.44
N ASN A 83 10.86 -0.07 -4.66
CA ASN A 83 11.30 1.25 -5.10
C ASN A 83 10.75 2.37 -4.20
N THR A 84 9.49 2.27 -3.76
CA THR A 84 8.92 3.23 -2.82
C THR A 84 9.72 3.24 -1.53
N VAL A 85 9.83 2.09 -0.87
CA VAL A 85 10.46 1.95 0.45
C VAL A 85 11.96 2.27 0.45
N ASP A 86 12.68 1.92 -0.60
CA ASP A 86 14.12 2.17 -0.74
C ASP A 86 14.43 3.68 -0.82
N ASN A 87 13.52 4.46 -1.39
CA ASN A 87 13.66 5.91 -1.52
C ASN A 87 13.11 6.69 -0.32
N LEU A 88 12.54 6.02 0.70
CA LEU A 88 12.05 6.68 1.91
C LEU A 88 13.15 6.89 2.95
N ASN A 89 13.32 8.15 3.36
CA ASN A 89 14.18 8.50 4.49
C ASN A 89 13.40 8.52 5.82
N TYR A 90 13.12 7.34 6.37
CA TYR A 90 12.38 7.18 7.63
C TYR A 90 12.95 7.99 8.80
N LEU A 91 14.27 8.09 8.91
CA LEU A 91 14.90 8.87 10.00
C LEU A 91 14.52 10.35 9.93
N LYS A 92 14.51 10.93 8.73
CA LYS A 92 14.06 12.32 8.54
C LYS A 92 12.59 12.49 8.88
N PHE A 93 11.73 11.53 8.55
CA PHE A 93 10.33 11.56 8.97
C PHE A 93 10.20 11.50 10.49
N PHE A 94 10.92 10.59 11.15
CA PHE A 94 10.89 10.46 12.60
C PHE A 94 11.33 11.74 13.30
N GLU A 95 12.42 12.34 12.84
CA GLU A 95 12.95 13.60 13.37
C GLU A 95 11.99 14.77 13.11
N LYS A 96 11.61 15.01 11.86
CA LYS A 96 10.78 16.17 11.47
C LYS A 96 9.41 16.15 12.15
N PHE A 97 8.82 14.98 12.30
CA PHE A 97 7.45 14.85 12.80
C PHE A 97 7.37 14.42 14.26
N ALA A 98 8.53 14.33 14.95
CA ALA A 98 8.65 13.86 16.33
C ALA A 98 8.01 12.48 16.54
N LEU A 99 8.17 11.57 15.57
CA LEU A 99 7.64 10.21 15.67
C LEU A 99 8.68 9.31 16.34
N PRO A 100 8.26 8.38 17.24
CA PRO A 100 9.18 7.48 17.89
C PRO A 100 9.71 6.45 16.88
N ASP A 101 10.98 6.05 16.99
CA ASP A 101 11.59 5.01 16.14
C ASP A 101 11.04 3.61 16.51
N THR A 102 9.86 3.29 15.98
CA THR A 102 9.10 2.07 16.27
C THR A 102 8.58 1.42 14.99
N PHE A 103 8.24 0.13 15.10
CA PHE A 103 7.57 -0.61 14.03
C PHE A 103 6.32 0.11 13.50
N TYR A 104 5.50 0.63 14.41
CA TYR A 104 4.29 1.33 14.06
C TYR A 104 4.59 2.58 13.23
N SER A 105 5.55 3.42 13.67
CA SER A 105 5.94 4.62 12.94
C SER A 105 6.47 4.31 11.54
N TRP A 106 7.27 3.25 11.37
CA TRP A 106 7.67 2.78 10.05
C TRP A 106 6.48 2.33 9.22
N PHE A 107 5.55 1.58 9.82
CA PHE A 107 4.39 1.04 9.11
C PHE A 107 3.49 2.17 8.61
N VAL A 108 3.11 3.14 9.45
CA VAL A 108 2.19 4.23 9.05
C VAL A 108 2.80 5.19 8.03
N ILE A 109 4.12 5.42 8.08
CA ILE A 109 4.82 6.16 7.01
C ILE A 109 4.75 5.35 5.73
N THR A 110 5.10 4.06 5.76
CA THR A 110 5.09 3.20 4.56
C THR A 110 3.68 3.08 3.98
N GLU A 111 2.68 2.89 4.82
CA GLU A 111 1.25 2.87 4.47
C GLU A 111 0.84 4.13 3.73
N LEU A 112 1.20 5.32 4.22
CA LEU A 112 0.82 6.58 3.58
C LEU A 112 1.34 6.65 2.14
N HIS A 113 2.59 6.24 1.91
CA HIS A 113 3.18 6.23 0.56
C HIS A 113 2.59 5.13 -0.32
N VAL A 114 2.35 3.95 0.24
CA VAL A 114 1.66 2.85 -0.45
C VAL A 114 0.25 3.26 -0.84
N TRP A 115 -0.47 3.99 0.00
CA TRP A 115 -1.80 4.53 -0.31
C TRP A 115 -1.72 5.52 -1.46
N MET A 116 -0.82 6.52 -1.42
CA MET A 116 -0.67 7.50 -2.51
C MET A 116 -0.37 6.82 -3.85
N LEU A 117 0.55 5.85 -3.86
CA LEU A 117 0.85 5.05 -5.03
C LEU A 117 -0.36 4.23 -5.49
N SER A 118 -1.08 3.61 -4.55
CA SER A 118 -2.29 2.81 -4.81
C SER A 118 -3.39 3.65 -5.46
N ALA A 119 -3.62 4.86 -4.96
CA ALA A 119 -4.59 5.80 -5.51
C ALA A 119 -4.26 6.12 -6.98
N ARG A 120 -2.98 6.38 -7.29
CA ARG A 120 -2.55 6.62 -8.67
C ARG A 120 -2.72 5.40 -9.56
N VAL A 121 -2.20 4.22 -9.19
CA VAL A 121 -2.27 3.06 -10.08
C VAL A 121 -3.71 2.62 -10.34
N MET A 122 -4.63 2.83 -9.39
CA MET A 122 -6.05 2.52 -9.56
C MET A 122 -6.73 3.32 -10.68
N ALA A 123 -6.19 4.48 -11.08
CA ALA A 123 -6.66 5.22 -12.25
C ALA A 123 -6.50 4.42 -13.57
N ASP A 124 -5.60 3.43 -13.62
CA ASP A 124 -5.35 2.59 -14.80
C ASP A 124 -6.29 1.36 -14.86
N GLY A 125 -7.43 1.39 -14.14
CA GLY A 125 -8.47 0.38 -14.19
C GLY A 125 -8.02 -1.03 -13.76
N SER A 126 -8.39 -2.06 -14.52
CA SER A 126 -8.11 -3.46 -14.17
C SER A 126 -6.61 -3.78 -14.07
N SER A 127 -5.78 -3.18 -14.93
CA SER A 127 -4.32 -3.30 -14.81
C SER A 127 -3.80 -2.66 -13.53
N GLY A 128 -4.35 -1.51 -13.17
CA GLY A 128 -4.04 -0.80 -11.93
C GLY A 128 -4.38 -1.61 -10.68
N GLN A 129 -5.51 -2.31 -10.70
CA GLN A 129 -5.94 -3.18 -9.62
C GLN A 129 -4.94 -4.32 -9.35
N ILE A 130 -4.37 -4.92 -10.40
CA ILE A 130 -3.38 -5.99 -10.24
C ILE A 130 -2.09 -5.43 -9.63
N LEU A 131 -1.63 -4.26 -10.10
CA LEU A 131 -0.45 -3.58 -9.54
C LEU A 131 -0.66 -3.24 -8.05
N ARG A 132 -1.79 -2.58 -7.71
CA ARG A 132 -2.16 -2.26 -6.34
C ARG A 132 -2.14 -3.50 -5.44
N ASN A 133 -2.75 -4.59 -5.90
CA ASN A 133 -2.77 -5.84 -5.13
C ASN A 133 -1.35 -6.37 -4.90
N GLY A 134 -0.46 -6.30 -5.90
CA GLY A 134 0.95 -6.64 -5.74
C GLY A 134 1.70 -5.75 -4.75
N VAL A 135 1.46 -4.44 -4.76
CA VAL A 135 2.04 -3.49 -3.81
C VAL A 135 1.58 -3.79 -2.37
N ILE A 136 0.28 -4.00 -2.17
CA ILE A 136 -0.29 -4.32 -0.84
C ILE A 136 0.24 -5.67 -0.35
N GLU A 137 0.35 -6.67 -1.22
CA GLU A 137 0.92 -7.98 -0.85
C GLU A 137 2.40 -7.86 -0.44
N ALA A 138 3.17 -7.04 -1.14
CA ALA A 138 4.56 -6.74 -0.79
C ALA A 138 4.68 -6.04 0.58
N LEU A 139 3.82 -5.06 0.86
CA LEU A 139 3.74 -4.41 2.18
C LEU A 139 3.50 -5.42 3.31
N TRP A 140 2.53 -6.33 3.15
CA TRP A 140 2.22 -7.34 4.17
C TRP A 140 3.34 -8.38 4.32
N ALA A 141 4.03 -8.73 3.24
CA ALA A 141 5.20 -9.60 3.29
C ALA A 141 6.33 -8.96 4.11
N ASP A 142 6.65 -7.69 3.88
CA ASP A 142 7.68 -6.95 4.63
C ASP A 142 7.27 -6.78 6.10
N THR A 143 6.01 -6.39 6.34
CA THR A 143 5.41 -6.29 7.69
C THR A 143 5.58 -7.59 8.47
N THR A 144 5.22 -8.73 7.88
CA THR A 144 5.36 -10.05 8.50
C THR A 144 6.82 -10.38 8.80
N GLN A 145 7.73 -10.08 7.88
CA GLN A 145 9.16 -10.35 8.07
C GLN A 145 9.74 -9.50 9.21
N ARG A 146 9.36 -8.23 9.30
CA ARG A 146 9.81 -7.32 10.35
C ARG A 146 9.23 -7.68 11.71
N MET A 147 7.96 -8.04 11.80
CA MET A 147 7.33 -8.52 13.03
C MET A 147 8.06 -9.75 13.58
N LYS A 148 8.37 -10.74 12.73
CA LYS A 148 9.13 -11.95 13.12
C LYS A 148 10.51 -11.62 13.69
N LYS A 149 11.16 -10.55 13.22
CA LYS A 149 12.48 -10.12 13.72
C LYS A 149 12.40 -9.33 15.02
N ILE A 150 11.33 -8.57 15.21
CA ILE A 150 11.11 -7.77 16.43
C ILE A 150 10.71 -8.66 17.60
N GLY A 151 10.09 -9.82 17.35
CA GLY A 151 9.59 -10.61 18.45
C GLY A 151 9.55 -12.11 18.20
N ALA A 152 10.27 -12.82 19.06
CA ALA A 152 9.95 -14.18 19.49
C ALA A 152 8.72 -14.18 20.41
N VAL A 153 7.61 -13.58 19.97
CA VAL A 153 6.36 -13.49 20.75
C VAL A 153 5.45 -14.65 20.41
N ASN A 154 4.57 -15.00 21.35
CA ASN A 154 3.51 -15.98 21.17
C ASN A 154 2.81 -15.79 19.80
N PRO A 155 2.74 -16.85 18.96
CA PRO A 155 2.09 -16.78 17.65
C PRO A 155 0.65 -16.24 17.70
N SER A 156 -0.07 -16.49 18.79
CA SER A 156 -1.44 -16.02 19.01
C SER A 156 -1.53 -14.49 19.14
N GLU A 157 -0.65 -13.90 19.95
CA GLU A 157 -0.59 -12.44 20.14
C GLU A 157 -0.15 -11.74 18.85
N THR A 158 0.83 -12.29 18.15
CA THR A 158 1.28 -11.75 16.86
C THR A 158 0.15 -11.73 15.84
N ARG A 159 -0.66 -12.80 15.80
CA ARG A 159 -1.83 -12.88 14.91
C ARG A 159 -2.87 -11.82 15.24
N LYS A 160 -3.18 -11.63 16.52
CA LYS A 160 -4.12 -10.60 16.98
C LYS A 160 -3.63 -9.20 16.60
N SER A 161 -2.37 -8.87 16.89
CA SER A 161 -1.78 -7.57 16.53
C SER A 161 -1.75 -7.34 15.02
N THR A 162 -1.52 -8.39 14.22
CA THR A 162 -1.55 -8.30 12.75
C THR A 162 -2.97 -8.02 12.25
N GLN A 163 -3.97 -8.67 12.84
CA GLN A 163 -5.36 -8.45 12.50
C GLN A 163 -5.78 -7.00 12.82
N GLU A 164 -5.50 -6.53 14.04
CA GLU A 164 -5.79 -5.16 14.45
C GLU A 164 -5.11 -4.14 13.53
N LEU A 165 -3.84 -4.38 13.15
CA LEU A 165 -3.12 -3.51 12.23
C LEU A 165 -3.75 -3.49 10.83
N SER A 166 -4.25 -4.63 10.35
CA SER A 166 -4.95 -4.74 9.06
C SER A 166 -6.28 -3.98 9.07
N GLU A 167 -7.07 -4.11 10.13
CA GLU A 167 -8.32 -3.36 10.28
C GLU A 167 -8.07 -1.85 10.30
N GLN A 168 -7.03 -1.41 11.03
CA GLN A 168 -6.63 0.01 11.03
C GLN A 168 -6.10 0.47 9.67
N PHE A 169 -5.35 -0.36 8.96
CA PHE A 169 -4.86 -0.05 7.60
C PHE A 169 -6.05 0.20 6.66
N GLN A 170 -7.06 -0.68 6.65
CA GLN A 170 -8.25 -0.51 5.81
C GLN A 170 -9.01 0.78 6.15
N ALA A 171 -9.21 1.05 7.44
CA ALA A 171 -9.87 2.27 7.90
C ALA A 171 -9.07 3.52 7.50
N ALA A 172 -7.74 3.47 7.53
CA ALA A 172 -6.87 4.56 7.11
C ALA A 172 -7.01 4.84 5.61
N LEU A 173 -7.00 3.81 4.75
CA LEU A 173 -7.18 4.00 3.31
C LEU A 173 -8.49 4.72 2.99
N VAL A 174 -9.60 4.28 3.59
CA VAL A 174 -10.91 4.92 3.39
C VAL A 174 -10.90 6.37 3.88
N ALA A 175 -10.29 6.63 5.04
CA ALA A 175 -10.19 7.98 5.58
C ALA A 175 -9.34 8.90 4.69
N TYR A 176 -8.27 8.38 4.08
CA TYR A 176 -7.44 9.15 3.14
C TYR A 176 -8.16 9.42 1.82
N ASP A 177 -8.90 8.44 1.28
CA ASP A 177 -9.69 8.60 0.05
C ASP A 177 -10.78 9.67 0.22
N GLU A 178 -11.44 9.72 1.38
CA GLU A 178 -12.41 10.77 1.71
C GLU A 178 -11.71 12.13 1.89
N ALA A 179 -10.61 12.15 2.62
CA ALA A 179 -9.91 13.38 2.97
C ALA A 179 -9.23 14.07 1.78
N ILE A 180 -8.67 13.31 0.83
CA ILE A 180 -7.97 13.90 -0.33
C ILE A 180 -8.94 14.65 -1.25
N ASN A 181 -10.23 14.28 -1.27
CA ASN A 181 -11.26 14.97 -2.04
C ASN A 181 -11.96 16.09 -1.27
N SER A 182 -11.55 16.33 -0.02
CA SER A 182 -12.15 17.28 0.92
C SER A 182 -11.16 18.40 1.29
N ASP A 183 -11.54 19.20 2.28
CA ASP A 183 -10.71 20.27 2.84
C ASP A 183 -9.51 19.75 3.64
N ASP A 184 -8.49 20.59 3.77
CA ASP A 184 -7.26 20.27 4.52
C ASP A 184 -7.50 20.01 6.00
N ILE A 185 -8.61 20.49 6.57
CA ILE A 185 -9.03 20.17 7.94
C ILE A 185 -9.36 18.67 8.06
N VAL A 186 -10.05 18.11 7.06
CA VAL A 186 -10.41 16.67 7.04
C VAL A 186 -9.15 15.82 6.88
N LEU A 187 -8.24 16.24 6.01
CA LEU A 187 -6.94 15.58 5.83
C LEU A 187 -6.06 15.66 7.06
N ALA A 188 -6.00 16.82 7.73
CA ALA A 188 -5.34 16.97 9.03
C ALA A 188 -5.88 15.97 10.04
N GLY A 189 -7.21 15.83 10.13
CA GLY A 189 -7.87 14.90 11.05
C GLY A 189 -7.60 13.43 10.73
N ALA A 190 -7.53 13.05 9.45
CA ALA A 190 -7.14 11.70 9.05
C ALA A 190 -5.68 11.38 9.41
N LEU A 191 -4.76 12.29 9.06
CA LEU A 191 -3.33 12.14 9.35
C LEU A 191 -3.03 12.14 10.84
N TRP A 192 -3.67 13.02 11.62
CA TRP A 192 -3.52 13.07 13.07
C TRP A 192 -3.96 11.77 13.76
N ARG A 193 -5.15 11.26 13.41
CA ARG A 193 -5.67 9.99 13.95
C ARG A 193 -4.75 8.82 13.64
N ARG A 194 -4.14 8.79 12.45
CA ARG A 194 -3.34 7.65 11.98
C ARG A 194 -1.88 7.72 12.38
N ILE A 195 -1.20 8.83 12.11
CA ILE A 195 0.25 8.98 12.34
C ILE A 195 0.53 9.22 13.83
N TYR A 196 -0.28 10.04 14.48
CA TYR A 196 -0.08 10.42 15.89
C TYR A 196 -0.95 9.64 16.86
N GLN A 197 -1.79 8.70 16.39
CA GLN A 197 -2.67 7.89 17.24
C GLN A 197 -3.59 8.73 18.15
N LYS A 198 -3.99 9.92 17.68
CA LYS A 198 -4.77 10.91 18.46
C LYS A 198 -4.03 11.53 19.64
N GLU A 199 -2.72 11.29 19.76
CA GLU A 199 -1.86 11.98 20.70
C GLU A 199 -1.51 13.37 20.18
N TYR A 200 -0.84 14.18 21.01
CA TYR A 200 -0.45 15.53 20.63
C TYR A 200 0.40 15.54 19.35
N ALA A 201 0.01 16.41 18.42
CA ALA A 201 0.77 16.74 17.21
C ALA A 201 0.89 18.25 17.09
N SER A 202 2.09 18.73 16.78
CA SER A 202 2.30 20.14 16.48
C SER A 202 1.49 20.54 15.24
N PRO A 203 0.75 21.68 15.23
CA PRO A 203 0.03 22.14 14.05
C PRO A 203 0.91 22.26 12.80
N GLN A 204 2.15 22.71 12.96
CA GLN A 204 3.13 22.84 11.86
C GLN A 204 3.52 21.48 11.27
N HIS A 205 3.53 20.42 12.08
CA HIS A 205 3.78 19.06 11.59
C HIS A 205 2.62 18.56 10.72
N LEU A 206 1.38 18.80 11.16
CA LEU A 206 0.19 18.43 10.39
C LEU A 206 0.11 19.21 9.08
N GLU A 207 0.34 20.52 9.11
CA GLU A 207 0.42 21.35 7.90
C GLU A 207 1.49 20.83 6.92
N SER A 208 2.68 20.51 7.43
CA SER A 208 3.76 19.94 6.61
C SER A 208 3.38 18.60 5.99
N LEU A 209 2.68 17.72 6.73
CA LEU A 209 2.20 16.44 6.21
C LEU A 209 1.11 16.62 5.15
N ILE A 210 0.18 17.56 5.35
CA ILE A 210 -0.86 17.89 4.37
C ILE A 210 -0.23 18.36 3.06
N ASN A 211 0.68 19.33 3.14
CA ASN A 211 1.40 19.85 1.97
C ASN A 211 2.19 18.75 1.27
N TYR A 212 2.83 17.88 2.04
CA TYR A 212 3.54 16.71 1.51
C TYR A 212 2.62 15.79 0.72
N VAL A 213 1.49 15.38 1.30
CA VAL A 213 0.50 14.49 0.66
C VAL A 213 -0.09 15.12 -0.59
N ARG A 214 -0.56 16.37 -0.52
CA ARG A 214 -1.14 17.11 -1.65
C ARG A 214 -0.18 17.19 -2.82
N LYS A 215 1.07 17.59 -2.53
CA LYS A 215 2.14 17.69 -3.52
C LYS A 215 2.41 16.34 -4.18
N HIS A 216 2.57 15.28 -3.39
CA HIS A 216 2.91 13.97 -3.93
C HIS A 216 1.79 13.31 -4.70
N ILE A 217 0.54 13.46 -4.28
CA ILE A 217 -0.61 13.03 -5.09
C ILE A 217 -0.62 13.76 -6.44
N SER A 218 -0.41 15.09 -6.44
CA SER A 218 -0.34 15.86 -7.69
C SER A 218 0.82 15.44 -8.59
N THR A 219 1.99 15.16 -8.04
CA THR A 219 3.14 14.65 -8.80
C THR A 219 2.87 13.26 -9.38
N LEU A 220 2.26 12.37 -8.59
CA LEU A 220 1.92 11.01 -9.03
C LEU A 220 0.87 11.02 -10.15
N ASP A 221 -0.10 11.94 -10.09
CA ASP A 221 -1.14 12.12 -11.11
C ASP A 221 -0.56 12.46 -12.50
N GLN A 222 0.60 13.12 -12.54
CA GLN A 222 1.30 13.44 -13.79
C GLN A 222 2.01 12.25 -14.43
N LEU A 223 2.20 11.15 -13.70
CA LEU A 223 2.82 9.94 -14.27
C LEU A 223 1.82 9.25 -15.19
N ASN A 224 2.28 8.70 -16.32
CA ASN A 224 1.46 7.86 -17.18
C ASN A 224 1.60 6.37 -16.83
N LYS A 225 0.71 5.55 -17.40
CA LYS A 225 0.67 4.10 -17.15
C LYS A 225 1.97 3.40 -17.51
N GLU A 226 2.63 3.81 -18.60
CA GLU A 226 3.88 3.22 -19.08
C GLU A 226 5.04 3.52 -18.12
N GLN A 227 5.09 4.73 -17.55
CA GLN A 227 6.09 5.13 -16.54
C GLN A 227 5.93 4.33 -15.24
N ILE A 228 4.69 4.06 -14.82
CA ILE A 228 4.44 3.23 -13.63
C ILE A 228 4.74 1.76 -13.94
N ALA A 229 4.31 1.25 -15.10
CA ALA A 229 4.53 -0.14 -15.49
C ALA A 229 6.02 -0.46 -15.71
N SER A 230 6.81 0.51 -16.18
CA SER A 230 8.27 0.41 -16.29
C SER A 230 9.00 0.47 -14.95
N VAL A 231 8.26 0.63 -13.85
CA VAL A 231 8.79 0.75 -12.49
C VAL A 231 9.82 1.88 -12.42
N LYS A 232 9.53 3.00 -13.09
CA LYS A 232 10.34 4.20 -12.92
C LYS A 232 10.28 4.61 -11.45
N ALA A 233 11.44 4.98 -10.91
CA ALA A 233 11.52 5.33 -9.50
C ALA A 233 10.56 6.47 -9.16
N VAL A 234 9.68 6.26 -8.17
CA VAL A 234 8.89 7.34 -7.60
C VAL A 234 9.85 8.16 -6.75
N VAL A 235 10.09 9.39 -7.19
CA VAL A 235 10.94 10.32 -6.44
C VAL A 235 10.07 10.96 -5.36
N TRP A 236 10.34 10.59 -4.12
CA TRP A 236 9.79 11.23 -2.94
C TRP A 236 10.67 12.43 -2.61
N ASP A 237 10.11 13.63 -2.71
CA ASP A 237 10.86 14.83 -2.44
C ASP A 237 11.25 14.83 -0.96
N PRO A 238 12.48 15.24 -0.64
CA PRO A 238 12.88 15.35 0.75
C PRO A 238 11.94 16.30 1.48
N LEU A 239 11.55 15.88 2.69
CA LEU A 239 10.79 16.68 3.64
C LEU A 239 11.50 18.00 3.97
#